data_AF-A0A6S6QYR3-F1
#
_entry.id   AF-A0A6S6QYR3-F1
#
_cell.length_a   1.000
_cell.length_b   1.000
_cell.length_c   1.000
_cell.angle_alpha   90.00
_cell.angle_beta   90.00
_cell.angle_gamma   90.00
#
_symmetry.space_group_name_H-M   'P 1'
#
loop_
_entity.id
_entity.type
_entity.pdbx_description
1 polymer ?
#
loop_
_entity_poly.entity_id
_entity_poly.type
_entity_poly.pdbx_seq_one_letter_code
_entity_poly.pdbx_strand_id
1 'polypeptide(L)'
;MIRIYDGNNYFRVAVERDPTGLAPRQILEEIKATKDVVIWVWDGKNGNSKRRELYPEYKRNRPPMAEDFRHAMQLMKDLLAHSTAIQIEVPGYEGDDVIATLARRYSPVSIYSNDFDYMQLVAERPGKVFCGANLKAGVEPKYVRLFKTLVGDPSDNIKGVKLFGKKTWDEADKEKLLEAVLRWVHQGVLLESDLPRSSMVDWVEDNLTLVRTYWQIVGFYDVPIDLIEEHTQRGSGDWYRAENLLSEFML
;
A
#
# COMPACT_ATOMS: atom_id res chain seq x y z
N MET A 1 -1.96 11.78 -17.97
CA MET A 1 -2.35 10.84 -16.89
C MET A 1 -1.47 11.13 -15.68
N ILE A 2 -1.87 10.74 -14.46
CA ILE A 2 -0.99 10.85 -13.28
C ILE A 2 -0.44 9.46 -12.98
N ARG A 3 0.88 9.34 -12.85
CA ARG A 3 1.57 8.12 -12.42
C ARG A 3 2.00 8.29 -10.98
N ILE A 4 1.52 7.43 -10.10
CA ILE A 4 1.88 7.44 -8.68
C ILE A 4 2.68 6.18 -8.39
N TYR A 5 3.93 6.34 -7.98
CA TYR A 5 4.82 5.27 -7.60
C TYR A 5 4.81 5.13 -6.08
N ASP A 6 4.53 3.91 -5.62
CA ASP A 6 4.82 3.48 -4.25
C ASP A 6 6.34 3.32 -4.15
N GLY A 7 7.01 4.37 -3.68
CA GLY A 7 8.47 4.46 -3.75
C GLY A 7 9.15 3.31 -3.01
N ASN A 8 8.60 2.90 -1.87
CA ASN A 8 9.16 1.83 -1.04
C ASN A 8 9.02 0.45 -1.71
N ASN A 9 7.85 0.13 -2.27
CA ASN A 9 7.60 -1.15 -2.92
C ASN A 9 8.22 -1.23 -4.31
N TYR A 10 7.92 -0.24 -5.16
CA TYR A 10 8.31 -0.23 -6.55
C TYR A 10 9.83 -0.20 -6.71
N PHE A 11 10.52 0.69 -6.00
CA PHE A 11 11.97 0.81 -6.11
C PHE A 11 12.69 -0.42 -5.57
N ARG A 12 12.20 -1.01 -4.48
CA ARG A 12 12.75 -2.26 -3.94
C ARG A 12 12.70 -3.36 -4.98
N VAL A 13 11.53 -3.57 -5.59
CA VAL A 13 11.36 -4.59 -6.62
C VAL A 13 12.21 -4.29 -7.85
N ALA A 14 12.35 -3.02 -8.24
CA ALA A 14 13.21 -2.63 -9.36
C ALA A 14 14.69 -2.98 -9.09
N VAL A 15 15.20 -2.66 -7.90
CA VAL A 15 16.58 -2.97 -7.50
C VAL A 15 16.80 -4.48 -7.34
N GLU A 16 15.90 -5.20 -6.68
CA GLU A 16 16.03 -6.65 -6.45
C GLU A 16 15.98 -7.47 -7.74
N ARG A 17 15.29 -6.96 -8.78
CA ARG A 17 15.19 -7.61 -10.09
C ARG A 17 16.28 -7.20 -11.07
N ASP A 18 17.09 -6.20 -10.73
CA ASP A 18 18.11 -5.68 -11.61
C ASP A 18 19.52 -6.09 -11.14
N PRO A 19 20.08 -7.19 -11.67
CA PRO A 19 21.43 -7.62 -11.33
C PRO A 19 22.51 -6.66 -11.86
N THR A 20 22.16 -5.70 -12.71
CA THR A 20 23.12 -4.75 -13.30
C THR A 20 23.29 -3.47 -12.47
N GLY A 21 22.39 -3.20 -11.52
CA GLY A 21 22.40 -1.98 -10.71
C GLY A 21 22.01 -0.70 -11.45
N LEU A 22 21.48 -0.82 -12.68
CA LEU A 22 21.04 0.27 -13.53
C LEU A 22 19.60 0.75 -13.24
N ALA A 23 18.88 0.14 -12.29
CA ALA A 23 17.49 0.47 -11.98
C ALA A 23 17.26 1.98 -11.76
N PRO A 24 18.08 2.72 -10.97
CA PRO A 24 17.91 4.17 -10.83
C PRO A 24 18.02 4.92 -12.17
N ARG A 25 18.92 4.48 -13.06
CA ARG A 25 19.12 5.08 -14.38
C ARG A 25 17.90 4.86 -15.27
N GLN A 26 17.44 3.62 -15.36
CA GLN A 26 16.28 3.25 -16.18
C GLN A 26 15.04 4.03 -15.74
N ILE A 27 14.81 4.12 -14.42
CA ILE A 27 13.72 4.91 -13.85
C ILE A 27 13.85 6.39 -14.24
N LEU A 28 15.04 6.97 -14.13
CA LEU A 28 15.25 8.37 -14.49
C LEU A 28 14.98 8.63 -15.99
N GLU A 29 15.43 7.73 -16.86
CA GLU A 29 15.17 7.78 -18.29
C GLU A 29 13.67 7.68 -18.62
N GLU A 30 12.92 6.82 -17.93
CA GLU A 30 11.45 6.74 -18.06
C GLU A 30 10.75 8.03 -17.64
N ILE A 31 11.17 8.63 -16.51
CA ILE A 31 10.61 9.91 -16.03
C ILE A 31 10.94 11.04 -17.02
N LYS A 32 12.14 11.04 -17.61
CA LYS A 32 12.55 12.04 -18.62
C LYS A 32 11.76 11.90 -19.92
N ALA A 33 11.40 10.67 -20.31
CA ALA A 33 10.71 10.40 -21.57
C ALA A 33 9.19 10.62 -21.50
N THR A 34 8.58 10.58 -20.31
CA THR A 34 7.13 10.72 -20.15
C THR A 34 6.66 12.18 -20.14
N LYS A 35 5.44 12.41 -20.63
CA LYS A 35 4.72 13.70 -20.48
C LYS A 35 3.71 13.67 -19.33
N ASP A 36 3.54 12.52 -18.67
CA ASP A 36 2.65 12.37 -17.54
C ASP A 36 3.20 13.07 -16.29
N VAL A 37 2.30 13.45 -15.38
CA VAL A 37 2.72 13.89 -14.04
C VAL A 37 3.17 12.66 -13.27
N VAL A 38 4.41 12.68 -12.79
CA VAL A 38 5.01 11.59 -12.01
C VAL A 38 5.10 12.01 -10.55
N ILE A 39 4.48 11.21 -9.67
CA ILE A 39 4.50 11.39 -8.22
C ILE A 39 5.10 10.14 -7.59
N TRP A 40 6.10 10.33 -6.74
CA TRP A 40 6.69 9.31 -5.89
C TRP A 40 6.23 9.56 -4.47
N VAL A 41 5.68 8.52 -3.84
CA VAL A 41 5.26 8.59 -2.45
C VAL A 41 6.11 7.64 -1.64
N TRP A 42 6.73 8.15 -0.59
CA TRP A 42 7.57 7.41 0.33
C TRP A 42 6.84 7.19 1.65
N ASP A 43 7.15 6.08 2.33
CA ASP A 43 6.69 5.89 3.71
C ASP A 43 7.20 7.02 4.60
N GLY A 44 6.28 7.67 5.30
CA GLY A 44 6.63 8.68 6.26
C GLY A 44 7.39 8.12 7.46
N LYS A 45 8.22 8.97 8.07
CA LYS A 45 8.80 8.67 9.39
C LYS A 45 7.70 8.26 10.37
N ASN A 46 7.87 7.11 11.03
CA ASN A 46 6.88 6.52 11.93
C ASN A 46 5.51 6.24 11.27
N GLY A 47 5.47 5.96 9.96
CA GLY A 47 4.23 5.80 9.19
C GLY A 47 3.26 4.75 9.75
N ASN A 48 3.80 3.64 10.26
CA ASN A 48 2.99 2.56 10.84
C ASN A 48 2.58 2.77 12.31
N SER A 49 2.92 3.91 12.92
CA SER A 49 2.71 4.14 14.36
C SER A 49 1.24 4.03 14.77
N LYS A 50 0.33 4.63 14.01
CA LYS A 50 -1.11 4.54 14.24
C LYS A 50 -1.64 3.11 14.15
N ARG A 51 -1.17 2.33 13.17
CA ARG A 51 -1.52 0.91 13.04
C ARG A 51 -0.97 0.08 14.20
N ARG A 52 0.24 0.38 14.66
CA ARG A 52 0.86 -0.28 15.82
C ARG A 52 0.24 0.08 17.17
N GLU A 53 -0.31 1.29 17.31
CA GLU A 53 -1.10 1.67 18.48
C GLU A 53 -2.36 0.80 18.61
N LEU A 54 -3.04 0.54 17.48
CA LEU A 54 -4.22 -0.33 17.44
C LEU A 54 -3.87 -1.82 17.50
N TYR A 55 -2.78 -2.22 16.84
CA TYR A 55 -2.32 -3.60 16.76
C TYR A 55 -0.78 -3.66 16.89
N PRO A 56 -0.24 -3.84 18.11
CA PRO A 56 1.21 -3.82 18.35
C PRO A 56 2.01 -4.83 17.53
N GLU A 57 1.37 -5.91 17.08
CA GLU A 57 1.98 -6.94 16.24
C GLU A 57 2.10 -6.53 14.76
N TYR A 58 1.49 -5.42 14.33
CA TYR A 58 1.48 -4.97 12.93
C TYR A 58 2.89 -4.71 12.39
N LYS A 59 3.23 -5.41 11.29
CA LYS A 59 4.57 -5.39 10.66
C LYS A 59 5.72 -5.61 11.68
N ARG A 60 5.48 -6.31 12.80
CA ARG A 60 6.47 -6.51 13.88
C ARG A 60 7.65 -7.38 13.43
N ASN A 61 7.38 -8.38 12.58
CA ASN A 61 8.37 -9.32 12.08
C ASN A 61 9.10 -8.81 10.82
N ARG A 62 8.84 -7.57 10.39
CA ARG A 62 9.50 -7.02 9.20
C ARG A 62 10.97 -6.73 9.54
N PRO A 63 11.94 -7.32 8.82
CA PRO A 63 13.35 -7.04 9.07
C PRO A 63 13.64 -5.55 8.84
N PRO A 64 14.64 -4.98 9.52
CA PRO A 64 15.09 -3.64 9.23
C PRO A 64 15.52 -3.54 7.76
N MET A 65 15.35 -2.35 7.19
CA MET A 65 15.83 -2.06 5.84
C MET A 65 17.35 -2.32 5.75
N ALA A 66 17.78 -3.11 4.77
CA ALA A 66 19.20 -3.36 4.51
C ALA A 66 19.93 -2.05 4.18
N GLU A 67 21.19 -1.93 4.61
CA GLU A 67 21.99 -0.71 4.45
C GLU A 67 22.16 -0.32 2.99
N ASP A 68 22.51 -1.28 2.13
CA ASP A 68 22.70 -1.05 0.69
C ASP A 68 21.42 -0.53 0.04
N PHE A 69 20.26 -1.07 0.43
CA PHE A 69 18.97 -0.58 -0.07
C PHE A 69 18.64 0.81 0.47
N ARG A 70 19.02 1.13 1.71
CA ARG A 70 18.86 2.49 2.25
C ARG A 70 19.67 3.50 1.45
N HIS A 71 20.92 3.20 1.12
CA HIS A 71 21.75 4.04 0.26
C HIS A 71 21.17 4.19 -1.14
N ALA A 72 20.74 3.09 -1.76
CA ALA A 72 20.08 3.13 -3.07
C ALA A 72 18.80 3.98 -3.05
N MET A 73 18.01 3.88 -1.99
CA MET A 73 16.79 4.68 -1.83
C MET A 73 17.11 6.17 -1.68
N GLN A 74 18.16 6.51 -0.92
CA GLN A 74 18.61 7.90 -0.81
C GLN A 74 19.09 8.46 -2.15
N LEU A 75 19.89 7.69 -2.90
CA LEU A 75 20.29 8.03 -4.27
C LEU A 75 19.06 8.31 -5.14
N MET A 76 18.06 7.43 -5.10
CA MET A 76 16.84 7.62 -5.89
C MET A 76 16.11 8.91 -5.50
N LYS A 77 15.98 9.22 -4.20
CA LYS A 77 15.38 10.47 -3.72
C LYS A 77 16.13 11.71 -4.23
N ASP A 78 17.46 11.66 -4.22
CA ASP A 78 18.30 12.76 -4.69
C ASP A 78 18.20 12.95 -6.21
N LEU A 79 18.16 11.85 -6.98
CA LEU A 79 17.93 11.88 -8.43
C LEU A 79 16.54 12.47 -8.76
N LEU A 80 15.50 12.04 -8.04
CA LEU A 80 14.14 12.55 -8.23
C LEU A 80 14.04 14.05 -7.93
N ALA A 81 14.77 14.55 -6.93
CA ALA A 81 14.82 15.97 -6.58
C ALA A 81 15.38 16.84 -7.72
N HIS A 82 16.18 16.27 -8.62
CA HIS A 82 16.70 16.95 -9.81
C HIS A 82 15.93 16.63 -11.10
N SER A 83 15.00 15.67 -11.05
CA SER A 83 14.09 15.35 -12.16
C SER A 83 12.86 16.27 -12.20
N THR A 84 11.87 15.97 -13.05
CA THR A 84 10.54 16.61 -13.04
C THR A 84 9.54 15.93 -12.09
N ALA A 85 9.92 14.86 -11.41
CA ALA A 85 9.04 14.12 -10.51
C ALA A 85 8.72 14.90 -9.24
N ILE A 86 7.53 14.65 -8.69
CA ILE A 86 7.10 15.14 -7.39
C ILE A 86 7.38 14.04 -6.36
N GLN A 87 7.89 14.39 -5.18
CA GLN A 87 8.09 13.49 -4.05
C GLN A 87 7.22 13.91 -2.88
N ILE A 88 6.62 12.93 -2.20
CA ILE A 88 5.75 13.16 -1.04
C ILE A 88 6.12 12.17 0.05
N GLU A 89 6.37 12.67 1.26
CA GLU A 89 6.70 11.85 2.44
C GLU A 89 6.06 12.48 3.68
N VAL A 90 4.94 11.93 4.15
CA VAL A 90 4.14 12.53 5.24
C VAL A 90 4.40 11.81 6.56
N PRO A 91 5.03 12.44 7.56
CA PRO A 91 5.27 11.81 8.86
C PRO A 91 3.99 11.26 9.52
N GLY A 92 4.10 10.08 10.13
CA GLY A 92 2.99 9.43 10.81
C GLY A 92 1.95 8.75 9.92
N TYR A 93 2.17 8.71 8.60
CA TYR A 93 1.38 7.94 7.64
C TYR A 93 2.27 7.02 6.79
N GLU A 94 1.71 5.89 6.35
CA GLU A 94 2.36 5.06 5.35
C GLU A 94 2.16 5.68 3.95
N GLY A 95 3.04 5.34 3.01
CA GLY A 95 2.92 5.82 1.64
C GLY A 95 1.57 5.44 1.01
N ASP A 96 1.07 4.27 1.38
CA ASP A 96 -0.23 3.73 0.95
C ASP A 96 -1.42 4.64 1.27
N ASP A 97 -1.40 5.28 2.45
CA ASP A 97 -2.46 6.20 2.89
C ASP A 97 -2.47 7.49 2.04
N VAL A 98 -1.27 8.00 1.75
CA VAL A 98 -1.08 9.18 0.89
C VAL A 98 -1.48 8.86 -0.55
N ILE A 99 -1.06 7.70 -1.08
CA ILE A 99 -1.44 7.25 -2.43
C ILE A 99 -2.96 7.09 -2.53
N ALA A 100 -3.61 6.47 -1.56
CA ALA A 100 -5.06 6.33 -1.52
C ALA A 100 -5.77 7.69 -1.55
N THR A 101 -5.29 8.65 -0.75
CA THR A 101 -5.84 10.01 -0.72
C THR A 101 -5.73 10.69 -2.10
N LEU A 102 -4.55 10.62 -2.74
CA LEU A 102 -4.32 11.18 -4.07
C LEU A 102 -5.16 10.48 -5.16
N ALA A 103 -5.23 9.16 -5.11
CA ALA A 103 -5.99 8.34 -6.05
C ALA A 103 -7.51 8.53 -5.93
N ARG A 104 -8.02 8.95 -4.76
CA ARG A 104 -9.42 9.36 -4.59
C ARG A 104 -9.71 10.75 -5.12
N ARG A 105 -8.73 11.65 -5.03
CA ARG A 105 -8.87 13.05 -5.43
C ARG A 105 -8.72 13.24 -6.94
N TYR A 106 -7.74 12.60 -7.56
CA TYR A 106 -7.40 12.83 -8.97
C TYR A 106 -7.85 11.69 -9.88
N SER A 107 -7.95 11.95 -11.18
CA SER A 107 -8.27 10.93 -12.19
C SER A 107 -7.91 11.44 -13.59
N PRO A 108 -7.39 10.60 -14.52
CA PRO A 108 -6.99 9.20 -14.30
C PRO A 108 -5.65 9.08 -13.57
N VAL A 109 -5.57 8.09 -12.66
CA VAL A 109 -4.38 7.76 -11.87
C VAL A 109 -3.96 6.32 -12.14
N SER A 110 -2.68 6.10 -12.40
CA SER A 110 -2.05 4.77 -12.49
C SER A 110 -1.07 4.60 -11.34
N ILE A 111 -1.32 3.61 -10.49
CA ILE A 111 -0.50 3.25 -9.34
C ILE A 111 0.50 2.17 -9.75
N TYR A 112 1.78 2.46 -9.53
CA TYR A 112 2.90 1.58 -9.77
C TYR A 112 3.35 0.98 -8.44
N SER A 113 2.81 -0.20 -8.12
CA SER A 113 3.16 -1.01 -6.95
C SER A 113 2.82 -2.47 -7.23
N ASN A 114 3.46 -3.40 -6.51
CA ASN A 114 3.05 -4.79 -6.45
C ASN A 114 2.12 -5.09 -5.26
N ASP A 115 1.81 -4.08 -4.43
CA ASP A 115 0.93 -4.29 -3.29
C ASP A 115 -0.52 -4.54 -3.73
N PHE A 116 -1.05 -5.67 -3.29
CA PHE A 116 -2.42 -6.08 -3.59
C PHE A 116 -3.47 -5.19 -2.91
N ASP A 117 -3.09 -4.41 -1.88
CA ASP A 117 -4.01 -3.51 -1.18
C ASP A 117 -4.58 -2.42 -2.09
N TYR A 118 -3.81 -1.95 -3.07
CA TYR A 118 -4.28 -0.93 -4.01
C TYR A 118 -5.43 -1.40 -4.91
N MET A 119 -5.69 -2.70 -4.99
CA MET A 119 -6.88 -3.21 -5.68
C MET A 119 -8.18 -2.76 -5.01
N GLN A 120 -8.15 -2.43 -3.71
CA GLN A 120 -9.26 -1.76 -3.03
C GLN A 120 -9.63 -0.44 -3.74
N LEU A 121 -8.65 0.36 -4.16
CA LEU A 121 -8.87 1.64 -4.85
C LEU A 121 -9.37 1.44 -6.29
N VAL A 122 -8.90 0.40 -6.97
CA VAL A 122 -9.40 0.03 -8.31
C VAL A 122 -10.89 -0.32 -8.24
N ALA A 123 -11.31 -1.06 -7.21
CA ALA A 123 -12.72 -1.37 -6.96
C ALA A 123 -13.53 -0.12 -6.58
N GLU A 124 -12.96 0.76 -5.77
CA GLU A 124 -13.60 2.00 -5.32
C GLU A 124 -13.84 2.97 -6.49
N ARG A 125 -12.93 3.03 -7.47
CA ARG A 125 -12.96 4.00 -8.58
C ARG A 125 -12.70 3.34 -9.95
N PRO A 126 -13.60 2.47 -10.43
CA PRO A 126 -13.42 1.72 -11.67
C PRO A 126 -13.27 2.66 -12.88
N GLY A 127 -12.28 2.39 -13.73
CA GLY A 127 -11.96 3.21 -14.92
C GLY A 127 -11.28 4.55 -14.62
N LYS A 128 -11.07 4.88 -13.33
CA LYS A 128 -10.42 6.13 -12.89
C LYS A 128 -9.08 5.89 -12.20
N VAL A 129 -8.95 4.76 -11.52
CA VAL A 129 -7.73 4.28 -10.88
C VAL A 129 -7.33 2.95 -11.50
N PHE A 130 -6.07 2.86 -11.89
CA PHE A 130 -5.44 1.65 -12.41
C PHE A 130 -4.28 1.26 -11.49
N CYS A 131 -4.00 -0.03 -11.36
CA CYS A 131 -2.86 -0.52 -10.57
C CYS A 131 -2.21 -1.71 -11.29
N GLY A 132 -0.88 -1.74 -11.29
CA GLY A 132 -0.10 -2.84 -11.89
C GLY A 132 0.05 -4.08 -10.99
N ALA A 133 -0.54 -4.09 -9.79
CA ALA A 133 -0.41 -5.20 -8.86
C ALA A 133 -1.05 -6.48 -9.41
N ASN A 134 -0.42 -7.62 -9.15
CA ASN A 134 -0.94 -8.92 -9.57
C ASN A 134 -2.21 -9.27 -8.79
N LEU A 135 -3.26 -9.71 -9.49
CA LEU A 135 -4.47 -10.21 -8.85
C LEU A 135 -4.18 -11.51 -8.09
N LYS A 136 -4.71 -11.60 -6.87
CA LYS A 136 -4.72 -12.85 -6.11
C LYS A 136 -5.86 -13.75 -6.59
N ALA A 137 -5.55 -14.97 -6.99
CA ALA A 137 -6.54 -15.92 -7.48
C ALA A 137 -7.70 -16.13 -6.50
N GLY A 138 -8.94 -15.92 -6.98
CA GLY A 138 -10.16 -16.05 -6.19
C GLY A 138 -10.44 -14.89 -5.22
N VAL A 139 -9.76 -13.75 -5.37
CA VAL A 139 -10.04 -12.53 -4.60
C VAL A 139 -10.26 -11.37 -5.56
N GLU A 140 -11.52 -10.98 -5.76
CA GLU A 140 -11.85 -9.80 -6.55
C GLU A 140 -11.40 -8.50 -5.85
N PRO A 141 -11.11 -7.42 -6.60
CA PRO A 141 -10.65 -6.14 -6.05
C PRO A 141 -11.52 -5.59 -4.90
N LYS A 142 -12.84 -5.69 -4.99
CA LYS A 142 -13.78 -5.23 -3.95
C LYS A 142 -13.68 -6.01 -2.63
N TYR A 143 -13.08 -7.19 -2.65
CA TYR A 143 -13.00 -8.10 -1.52
C TYR A 143 -11.62 -8.14 -0.85
N VAL A 144 -10.64 -7.35 -1.30
CA VAL A 144 -9.28 -7.40 -0.74
C VAL A 144 -9.27 -7.14 0.77
N ARG A 145 -9.97 -6.08 1.20
CA ARG A 145 -10.07 -5.75 2.64
C ARG A 145 -10.72 -6.87 3.44
N LEU A 146 -11.82 -7.41 2.93
CA LEU A 146 -12.54 -8.53 3.53
C LEU A 146 -11.64 -9.77 3.64
N PHE A 147 -10.94 -10.10 2.55
CA PHE A 147 -10.02 -11.23 2.49
C PHE A 147 -8.92 -11.11 3.54
N LYS A 148 -8.20 -9.98 3.58
CA LYS A 148 -7.11 -9.79 4.55
C LYS A 148 -7.62 -9.71 6.00
N THR A 149 -8.83 -9.20 6.22
CA THR A 149 -9.46 -9.17 7.55
C THR A 149 -9.79 -10.57 8.06
N LEU A 150 -10.38 -11.42 7.20
CA LEU A 150 -10.84 -12.76 7.58
C LEU A 150 -9.75 -13.83 7.48
N VAL A 151 -9.03 -13.87 6.36
CA VAL A 151 -7.99 -14.87 6.09
C VAL A 151 -6.63 -14.49 6.71
N GLY A 152 -6.41 -13.19 6.91
CA GLY A 152 -5.14 -12.66 7.39
C GLY A 152 -4.20 -12.21 6.27
N ASP A 153 -3.13 -11.56 6.70
CA ASP A 153 -2.01 -11.12 5.88
C ASP A 153 -0.70 -11.38 6.65
N PRO A 154 0.01 -12.47 6.34
CA PRO A 154 1.27 -12.80 6.98
C PRO A 154 2.36 -11.72 6.81
N SER A 155 2.35 -10.98 5.70
CA SER A 155 3.36 -9.96 5.42
C SER A 155 3.26 -8.76 6.38
N ASP A 156 2.02 -8.46 6.80
CA ASP A 156 1.68 -7.43 7.77
C ASP A 156 1.48 -7.97 9.19
N ASN A 157 1.72 -9.27 9.38
CA ASN A 157 1.50 -10.01 10.63
C ASN A 157 0.04 -9.98 11.13
N ILE A 158 -0.92 -9.92 10.20
CA ILE A 158 -2.36 -10.01 10.48
C ILE A 158 -2.78 -11.48 10.45
N LYS A 159 -3.27 -11.99 11.58
CA LYS A 159 -3.60 -13.43 11.72
C LYS A 159 -4.93 -13.84 11.10
N GLY A 160 -5.85 -12.88 10.93
CA GLY A 160 -7.21 -13.17 10.48
C GLY A 160 -8.08 -13.82 11.56
N VAL A 161 -9.28 -14.23 11.16
CA VAL A 161 -10.26 -14.92 12.00
C VAL A 161 -9.85 -16.38 12.18
N LYS A 162 -9.88 -16.85 13.43
CA LYS A 162 -9.51 -18.24 13.75
C LYS A 162 -10.38 -19.22 12.97
N LEU A 163 -9.74 -20.24 12.37
CA LEU A 163 -10.35 -21.26 11.49
C LEU A 163 -10.87 -20.72 10.13
N PHE A 164 -10.72 -19.44 9.83
CA PHE A 164 -11.11 -18.85 8.55
C PHE A 164 -9.91 -18.78 7.60
N GLY A 165 -9.57 -19.91 6.97
CA GLY A 165 -8.45 -19.99 6.01
C GLY A 165 -8.89 -19.80 4.54
N LYS A 166 -7.94 -19.96 3.61
CA LYS A 166 -8.19 -19.90 2.16
C LYS A 166 -9.28 -20.87 1.70
N LYS A 167 -9.36 -22.08 2.25
CA LYS A 167 -10.42 -23.03 1.93
C LYS A 167 -11.82 -22.48 2.29
N THR A 168 -11.97 -21.98 3.52
CA THR A 168 -13.23 -21.37 3.97
C THR A 168 -13.56 -20.15 3.13
N TRP A 169 -12.56 -19.33 2.79
CA TRP A 169 -12.74 -18.24 1.84
C TRP A 169 -13.33 -18.76 0.54
N ASP A 170 -12.68 -19.71 -0.14
CA ASP A 170 -13.09 -20.18 -1.47
C ASP A 170 -14.53 -20.72 -1.52
N GLU A 171 -14.95 -21.42 -0.47
CA GLU A 171 -16.29 -22.03 -0.36
C GLU A 171 -17.40 -21.03 0.00
N ALA A 172 -17.07 -19.87 0.60
CA ALA A 172 -18.07 -18.96 1.15
C ALA A 172 -18.70 -17.99 0.14
N ASP A 173 -19.91 -17.52 0.44
CA ASP A 173 -20.55 -16.41 -0.26
C ASP A 173 -19.92 -15.08 0.19
N LYS A 174 -19.18 -14.44 -0.72
CA LYS A 174 -18.36 -13.26 -0.40
C LYS A 174 -19.21 -12.02 -0.10
N GLU A 175 -20.38 -11.89 -0.72
CA GLU A 175 -21.24 -10.73 -0.45
C GLU A 175 -21.92 -10.86 0.90
N LYS A 176 -22.43 -12.06 1.23
CA LYS A 176 -22.96 -12.30 2.57
C LYS A 176 -21.91 -12.10 3.66
N LEU A 177 -20.67 -12.54 3.41
CA LEU A 177 -19.56 -12.30 4.33
C LEU A 177 -19.23 -10.80 4.45
N LEU A 178 -19.24 -10.06 3.34
CA LEU A 178 -18.99 -8.63 3.36
C LEU A 178 -20.05 -7.92 4.21
N GLU A 179 -21.32 -8.21 3.97
CA GLU A 179 -22.44 -7.66 4.75
C GLU A 179 -22.32 -8.00 6.24
N ALA A 180 -22.00 -9.25 6.57
CA ALA A 180 -21.77 -9.69 7.93
C ALA A 180 -20.62 -8.92 8.59
N VAL A 181 -19.45 -8.88 7.96
CA VAL A 181 -18.27 -8.18 8.51
C VAL A 181 -18.55 -6.69 8.67
N LEU A 182 -19.22 -6.04 7.72
CA LEU A 182 -19.63 -4.63 7.85
C LEU A 182 -20.54 -4.43 9.07
N ARG A 183 -21.46 -5.36 9.33
CA ARG A 183 -22.31 -5.34 10.53
C ARG A 183 -21.49 -5.49 11.81
N TRP A 184 -20.55 -6.43 11.84
CA TRP A 184 -19.65 -6.66 12.98
C TRP A 184 -18.84 -5.41 13.31
N VAL A 185 -18.22 -4.81 12.29
CA VAL A 185 -17.27 -3.72 12.49
C VAL A 185 -17.94 -2.37 12.76
N HIS A 186 -19.11 -2.12 12.18
CA HIS A 186 -19.81 -0.84 12.34
C HIS A 186 -20.89 -0.85 13.42
N GLN A 187 -21.59 -1.98 13.61
CA GLN A 187 -22.74 -2.07 14.51
C GLN A 187 -22.45 -2.95 15.73
N GLY A 188 -21.45 -3.85 15.64
CA GLY A 188 -21.14 -4.77 16.72
C GLY A 188 -22.13 -5.91 16.87
N VAL A 189 -22.91 -6.17 15.82
CA VAL A 189 -23.94 -7.21 15.81
C VAL A 189 -23.43 -8.39 14.99
N LEU A 190 -23.23 -9.52 15.67
CA LEU A 190 -22.91 -10.82 15.07
C LEU A 190 -24.17 -11.69 15.04
N LEU A 191 -24.46 -12.32 13.91
CA LEU A 191 -25.50 -13.35 13.82
C LEU A 191 -24.85 -14.73 13.68
N GLU A 192 -25.46 -15.75 14.29
CA GLU A 192 -24.95 -17.13 14.21
C GLU A 192 -24.83 -17.63 12.76
N SER A 193 -25.73 -17.17 11.88
CA SER A 193 -25.74 -17.51 10.45
C SER A 193 -24.65 -16.83 9.63
N ASP A 194 -23.92 -15.86 10.19
CA ASP A 194 -22.91 -15.10 9.44
C ASP A 194 -21.67 -15.94 9.11
N LEU A 195 -21.42 -17.01 9.86
CA LEU A 195 -20.25 -17.87 9.72
C LEU A 195 -20.65 -19.34 9.54
N PRO A 196 -19.85 -20.14 8.80
CA PRO A 196 -20.22 -21.51 8.47
C PRO A 196 -20.08 -22.51 9.61
N ARG A 197 -19.46 -22.14 10.74
CA ARG A 197 -19.23 -23.03 11.89
C ARG A 197 -19.41 -22.28 13.21
N SER A 198 -20.10 -22.89 14.16
CA SER A 198 -20.36 -22.33 15.49
C SER A 198 -19.07 -21.94 16.23
N SER A 199 -18.01 -22.75 16.13
CA SER A 199 -16.72 -22.41 16.76
C SER A 199 -16.03 -21.16 16.20
N MET A 200 -16.41 -20.70 15.00
CA MET A 200 -15.97 -19.40 14.47
C MET A 200 -16.83 -18.27 15.05
N VAL A 201 -18.14 -18.50 15.24
CA VAL A 201 -19.06 -17.53 15.85
C VAL A 201 -18.58 -17.20 17.26
N ASP A 202 -18.34 -18.22 18.10
CA ASP A 202 -17.85 -18.05 19.47
C ASP A 202 -16.55 -17.21 19.49
N TRP A 203 -15.62 -17.54 18.59
CA TRP A 203 -14.35 -16.83 18.52
C TRP A 203 -14.52 -15.38 18.08
N VAL A 204 -15.37 -15.11 17.08
CA VAL A 204 -15.62 -13.74 16.59
C VAL A 204 -16.34 -12.91 17.64
N GLU A 205 -17.28 -13.49 18.39
CA GLU A 205 -17.94 -12.83 19.51
C GLU A 205 -16.92 -12.39 20.57
N ASP A 206 -16.05 -13.30 21.00
CA ASP A 206 -14.99 -13.03 21.97
C ASP A 206 -13.91 -12.05 21.45
N ASN A 207 -13.77 -11.91 20.13
CA ASN A 207 -12.67 -11.17 19.49
C ASN A 207 -13.16 -10.06 18.55
N LEU A 208 -14.38 -9.56 18.73
CA LEU A 208 -14.99 -8.59 17.82
C LEU A 208 -14.16 -7.30 17.67
N THR A 209 -13.56 -6.84 18.77
CA THR A 209 -12.63 -5.70 18.78
C THR A 209 -11.39 -5.98 17.93
N LEU A 210 -10.84 -7.20 17.98
CA LEU A 210 -9.70 -7.57 17.16
C LEU A 210 -10.06 -7.62 15.67
N VAL A 211 -11.24 -8.12 15.32
CA VAL A 211 -11.73 -8.12 13.93
C VAL A 211 -11.91 -6.68 13.42
N ARG A 212 -12.45 -5.79 14.26
CA ARG A 212 -12.51 -4.34 13.98
C ARG A 212 -11.13 -3.74 13.75
N THR A 213 -10.16 -4.07 14.61
CA THR A 213 -8.78 -3.63 14.45
C THR A 213 -8.19 -4.10 13.13
N TYR A 214 -8.36 -5.38 12.75
CA TYR A 214 -7.93 -5.90 11.45
C TYR A 214 -8.58 -5.14 10.29
N TRP A 215 -9.90 -4.95 10.35
CA TRP A 215 -10.59 -4.17 9.33
C TRP A 215 -10.03 -2.76 9.21
N GLN A 216 -9.76 -2.08 10.33
CA GLN A 216 -9.19 -0.74 10.34
C GLN A 216 -7.79 -0.70 9.72
N ILE A 217 -6.85 -1.51 10.19
CA ILE A 217 -5.44 -1.44 9.74
C ILE A 217 -5.23 -1.88 8.29
N VAL A 218 -6.10 -2.74 7.73
CA VAL A 218 -6.08 -3.13 6.31
C VAL A 218 -6.63 -2.02 5.40
N GLY A 219 -7.45 -1.12 5.94
CA GLY A 219 -7.94 0.04 5.20
C GLY A 219 -6.88 1.14 5.10
N PHE A 220 -7.06 2.02 4.11
CA PHE A 220 -6.29 3.26 3.99
C PHE A 220 -6.83 4.32 4.95
N TYR A 221 -5.95 5.00 5.65
CA TYR A 221 -6.27 6.14 6.50
C TYR A 221 -6.35 7.41 5.66
N ASP A 222 -7.28 8.30 6.02
CA ASP A 222 -7.37 9.59 5.37
C ASP A 222 -6.21 10.49 5.82
N VAL A 223 -5.50 11.05 4.84
CA VAL A 223 -4.42 12.00 5.07
C VAL A 223 -4.92 13.41 4.73
N PRO A 224 -4.83 14.38 5.65
CA PRO A 224 -5.20 15.76 5.34
C PRO A 224 -4.42 16.32 4.14
N ILE A 225 -5.11 17.00 3.22
CA ILE A 225 -4.52 17.45 1.96
C ILE A 225 -3.49 18.57 2.16
N ASP A 226 -3.73 19.45 3.10
CA ASP A 226 -2.82 20.51 3.56
C ASP A 226 -1.51 19.90 4.07
N LEU A 227 -1.60 18.80 4.81
CA LEU A 227 -0.43 18.07 5.29
C LEU A 227 0.34 17.40 4.13
N ILE A 228 -0.36 16.84 3.14
CA ILE A 228 0.28 16.34 1.92
C ILE A 228 1.02 17.47 1.19
N GLU A 229 0.37 18.63 1.03
CA GLU A 229 0.93 19.79 0.34
C GLU A 229 2.18 20.34 1.05
N GLU A 230 2.15 20.43 2.39
CA GLU A 230 3.30 20.82 3.22
C GLU A 230 4.52 19.91 2.99
N HIS A 231 4.27 18.61 2.84
CA HIS A 231 5.31 17.59 2.66
C HIS A 231 5.57 17.19 1.20
N THR A 232 5.10 18.01 0.26
CA THR A 232 5.34 17.80 -1.18
C THR A 232 6.58 18.55 -1.64
N GLN A 233 7.56 17.82 -2.18
CA GLN A 233 8.74 18.37 -2.84
C GLN A 233 8.61 18.21 -4.36
N ARG A 234 8.72 19.31 -5.10
CA ARG A 234 8.77 19.27 -6.58
C ARG A 234 10.22 19.21 -7.04
N GLY A 235 10.52 18.28 -7.94
CA GLY A 235 11.83 18.20 -8.57
C GLY A 235 12.15 19.45 -9.39
N SER A 236 13.43 19.81 -9.46
CA SER A 236 13.90 21.05 -10.10
C SER A 236 13.92 21.00 -11.63
N GLY A 237 13.87 19.80 -12.23
CA GLY A 237 14.06 19.60 -13.67
C GLY A 237 15.50 19.82 -14.16
N ASP A 238 16.48 19.85 -13.26
CA ASP A 238 17.91 19.95 -13.57
C ASP A 238 18.46 18.56 -13.95
N TRP A 239 18.13 18.13 -15.16
CA TRP A 239 18.56 16.84 -15.69
C TRP A 239 20.07 16.68 -15.78
N TYR A 240 20.81 17.77 -15.97
CA TYR A 240 22.28 17.74 -15.99
C TYR A 240 22.82 17.34 -14.61
N ARG A 241 22.29 17.92 -13.54
CA ARG A 241 22.66 17.55 -12.18
C ARG A 241 22.23 16.12 -11.82
N ALA A 242 21.06 15.68 -12.26
CA ALA A 242 20.62 14.30 -12.07
C ALA A 242 21.57 13.30 -12.76
N GLU A 243 22.01 13.59 -13.99
CA GLU A 243 22.95 12.75 -14.74
C GLU A 243 24.35 12.70 -14.09
N ASN A 244 24.87 13.83 -13.61
CA ASN A 244 26.15 13.87 -12.91
C ASN A 244 26.13 13.05 -11.62
N LEU A 245 25.05 13.19 -10.82
CA LEU A 245 24.88 12.40 -9.59
C LEU A 245 24.88 10.90 -9.90
N LEU A 246 24.18 10.50 -10.97
CA LEU A 246 24.14 9.10 -11.37
C LEU A 246 25.53 8.57 -11.77
N SER A 247 26.34 9.37 -12.46
CA SER A 247 27.71 8.99 -12.83
C SER A 247 28.63 8.79 -11.62
N GLU A 248 28.49 9.58 -10.56
CA GLU A 248 29.29 9.45 -9.33
C GLU A 248 29.01 8.14 -8.57
N PHE A 249 27.79 7.60 -8.70
CA PHE A 249 27.37 6.36 -8.02
C PHE A 249 27.62 5.08 -8.80
N MET A 250 27.95 5.15 -10.10
CA MET A 250 28.26 3.97 -10.93
C MET A 250 29.76 3.74 -11.16
N LEU A 251 30.62 4.46 -10.43
CA LEU A 251 32.07 4.28 -10.38
C LEU A 251 32.48 3.40 -9.19
#